data_AF-A0A2E7VBL4-F1
#
_entry.id   AF-A0A2E7VBL4-F1
#
_cell.length_a   1.000
_cell.length_b   1.000
_cell.length_c   1.000
_cell.angle_alpha   90.00
_cell.angle_beta   90.00
_cell.angle_gamma   90.00
#
_symmetry.space_group_name_H-M   'P 1'
#
loop_
_entity.id
_entity.type
_entity.pdbx_description
1 polymer ?
#
loop_
_entity_poly.entity_id
_entity_poly.type
_entity_poly.pdbx_seq_one_letter_code
_entity_poly.pdbx_strand_id
1 'polypeptide(L)'
;MAGMKFRLWSYVFSALILLLLVWLSKSFILTHYANFFFIDNASKEADAIIILSGGKVTRTPKGIELWEKKFAPLIFLTDEKQRNSGYQHLEVSNLEFARRVARYSNIDNIPWAIIPSISGGATSTFDEAEDSLIFARKQEWKHIIIVTDHFHSRRALHAFKKVFRKSGIKVEVGAANNDIFDATNWWTSDRGISSIILETIKYPIYVFWKTEPKIIRND
;
A
#
# COMPACT_ATOMS: atom_id res chain seq x y z
N MET A 1 -14.58 -46.01 33.69
CA MET A 1 -13.64 -46.03 32.54
C MET A 1 -14.32 -45.84 31.18
N ALA A 2 -15.49 -46.42 30.89
CA ALA A 2 -16.17 -46.29 29.59
C ALA A 2 -16.62 -44.84 29.22
N GLY A 3 -17.19 -44.09 30.18
CA GLY A 3 -17.63 -42.71 29.94
C GLY A 3 -16.51 -41.70 29.65
N MET A 4 -15.30 -41.96 30.16
CA MET A 4 -14.12 -41.12 29.89
C MET A 4 -13.59 -41.32 28.46
N LYS A 5 -13.62 -42.57 27.96
CA LYS A 5 -13.32 -42.89 26.57
C LYS A 5 -14.35 -42.27 25.61
N PHE A 6 -15.64 -42.33 25.94
CA PHE A 6 -16.70 -41.72 25.14
C PHE A 6 -16.55 -40.19 25.00
N ARG A 7 -16.25 -39.49 26.10
CA ARG A 7 -15.97 -38.03 26.06
C ARG A 7 -14.73 -37.71 25.21
N LEU A 8 -13.66 -38.49 25.34
CA LEU A 8 -12.46 -38.32 24.51
C LEU A 8 -12.77 -38.46 23.02
N TRP A 9 -13.52 -39.49 22.61
CA TRP A 9 -13.94 -39.67 21.22
C TRP A 9 -14.85 -38.53 20.72
N SER A 10 -15.73 -38.00 21.57
CA SER A 10 -16.55 -36.83 21.20
C SER A 10 -15.68 -35.60 20.92
N TYR A 11 -14.65 -35.33 21.72
CA TYR A 11 -13.74 -34.21 21.48
C TYR A 11 -12.91 -34.40 20.19
N VAL A 12 -12.41 -35.61 19.94
CA VAL A 12 -11.69 -35.92 18.71
C VAL A 12 -12.58 -35.73 17.49
N PHE A 13 -13.81 -36.24 17.53
CA PHE A 13 -14.77 -36.09 16.44
C PHE A 13 -15.14 -34.62 16.19
N SER A 14 -15.38 -33.86 17.26
CA SER A 14 -15.62 -32.40 17.15
C SER A 14 -14.41 -31.67 16.56
N ALA A 15 -13.19 -32.02 16.95
CA ALA A 15 -11.97 -31.42 16.40
C ALA A 15 -11.80 -31.74 14.90
N LEU A 16 -12.10 -32.98 14.48
CA LEU A 16 -12.06 -33.37 13.06
C LEU A 16 -13.11 -32.63 12.23
N ILE A 17 -14.33 -32.50 12.75
CA ILE A 17 -15.38 -31.70 12.11
C ILE A 17 -14.93 -30.24 11.98
N LEU A 18 -14.36 -29.66 13.04
CA LEU A 18 -13.87 -28.29 13.01
C LEU A 18 -12.76 -28.10 11.97
N LEU A 19 -11.79 -29.02 11.89
CA LEU A 19 -10.73 -28.98 10.90
C LEU A 19 -11.27 -29.10 9.47
N LEU A 20 -12.27 -29.97 9.25
CA LEU A 20 -12.93 -30.10 7.95
C LEU A 20 -13.65 -28.80 7.57
N LEU A 21 -14.40 -28.19 8.50
CA LEU A 21 -15.08 -26.92 8.27
C LEU A 21 -14.09 -25.81 7.94
N VAL A 22 -12.98 -25.69 8.68
CA VAL A 22 -11.92 -24.72 8.38
C VAL A 22 -11.31 -24.97 7.01
N TRP A 23 -11.05 -26.22 6.64
CA TRP A 23 -10.49 -26.57 5.34
C TRP A 23 -11.44 -26.22 4.19
N LEU A 24 -12.75 -26.50 4.34
CA LEU A 24 -13.77 -26.14 3.35
C LEU A 24 -13.97 -24.63 3.24
N SER A 25 -13.87 -23.89 4.35
CA SER A 25 -14.06 -22.44 4.40
C SER A 25 -12.78 -21.63 4.17
N LYS A 26 -11.62 -22.27 3.97
CA LYS A 26 -10.31 -21.58 3.90
C LYS A 26 -10.28 -20.44 2.89
N SER A 27 -10.81 -20.65 1.68
CA SER A 27 -10.78 -19.62 0.63
C SER A 27 -11.61 -18.41 1.03
N PHE A 28 -12.77 -18.63 1.65
CA PHE A 28 -13.60 -17.55 2.17
C PHE A 28 -12.88 -16.77 3.27
N ILE A 29 -12.32 -17.47 4.26
CA ILE A 29 -11.60 -16.85 5.38
C ILE A 29 -10.39 -16.04 4.89
N LEU A 30 -9.56 -16.65 4.04
CA LEU A 30 -8.34 -16.01 3.54
C LEU A 30 -8.64 -14.85 2.58
N THR A 31 -9.73 -14.92 1.82
CA THR A 31 -10.20 -13.80 1.00
C THR A 31 -10.64 -12.61 1.85
N HIS A 32 -11.45 -12.85 2.88
CA HIS A 32 -11.87 -11.80 3.80
C HIS A 32 -10.69 -11.25 4.60
N TYR A 33 -9.68 -12.07 4.88
CA TYR A 33 -8.46 -11.63 5.52
C TYR A 33 -7.63 -10.67 4.66
N ALA A 34 -7.53 -10.92 3.34
CA ALA A 34 -6.88 -9.98 2.43
C ALA A 34 -7.73 -8.74 2.14
N ASN A 35 -9.05 -8.89 1.97
CA ASN A 35 -10.01 -7.78 1.88
C ASN A 35 -10.16 -7.00 3.19
N PHE A 36 -9.61 -7.56 4.28
CA PHE A 36 -8.74 -6.90 5.24
C PHE A 36 -7.98 -5.78 4.54
N PHE A 37 -6.66 -5.88 4.46
CA PHE A 37 -5.74 -5.27 3.50
C PHE A 37 -6.22 -4.10 2.62
N PHE A 38 -7.15 -4.42 1.73
CA PHE A 38 -7.40 -3.70 0.50
C PHE A 38 -8.42 -2.59 0.69
N ILE A 39 -7.99 -1.35 0.44
CA ILE A 39 -8.81 -0.16 0.38
C ILE A 39 -8.53 0.50 -0.97
N ASP A 40 -9.58 0.74 -1.75
CA ASP A 40 -9.54 1.61 -2.93
C ASP A 40 -10.76 2.52 -2.82
N ASN A 41 -10.52 3.81 -2.63
CA ASN A 41 -11.58 4.77 -2.36
C ASN A 41 -11.35 6.11 -3.05
N ALA A 42 -10.49 6.15 -4.08
CA ALA A 42 -10.24 7.35 -4.85
C ALA A 42 -11.54 7.89 -5.47
N SER A 43 -11.78 9.19 -5.30
CA SER A 43 -12.82 9.94 -6.01
C SER A 43 -12.21 11.00 -6.90
N LYS A 44 -12.95 11.47 -7.91
CA LYS A 44 -12.53 12.59 -8.75
C LYS A 44 -12.42 13.90 -7.96
N GLU A 45 -11.93 14.94 -8.65
CA GLU A 45 -11.75 16.29 -8.11
C GLU A 45 -10.73 16.35 -6.98
N ALA A 46 -9.67 15.55 -7.09
CA ALA A 46 -8.48 15.73 -6.27
C ALA A 46 -7.57 16.80 -6.89
N ASP A 47 -6.83 17.50 -6.04
CA ASP A 47 -5.84 18.49 -6.48
C ASP A 47 -4.58 17.79 -7.01
N ALA A 48 -4.24 16.63 -6.44
CA ALA A 48 -3.06 15.87 -6.82
C ALA A 48 -3.21 14.35 -6.63
N ILE A 49 -2.59 13.60 -7.55
CA ILE A 49 -2.28 12.18 -7.41
C ILE A 49 -0.81 12.08 -6.94
N ILE A 50 -0.56 11.33 -5.88
CA ILE A 50 0.78 11.13 -5.28
C ILE A 50 1.12 9.64 -5.33
N ILE A 51 2.05 9.25 -6.19
CA ILE A 51 2.51 7.87 -6.33
C ILE A 51 3.59 7.60 -5.27
N LEU A 52 3.29 6.67 -4.36
CA LEU A 52 4.21 6.26 -3.29
C LEU A 52 5.33 5.35 -3.82
N SER A 53 6.49 5.46 -3.19
CA SER A 53 7.76 4.79 -3.49
C SER A 53 7.80 3.27 -3.18
N GLY A 54 8.79 2.56 -3.70
CA GLY A 54 9.00 1.11 -3.43
C GLY A 54 8.24 0.10 -4.31
N GLY A 55 7.21 0.53 -5.06
CA GLY A 55 6.38 -0.36 -5.92
C GLY A 55 6.18 0.16 -7.34
N LYS A 56 7.19 0.80 -7.95
CA LYS A 56 7.05 1.57 -9.19
C LYS A 56 6.39 0.82 -10.36
N VAL A 57 6.57 -0.49 -10.46
CA VAL A 57 6.04 -1.31 -11.57
C VAL A 57 4.52 -1.35 -11.62
N THR A 58 3.86 -1.46 -10.47
CA THR A 58 2.40 -1.55 -10.33
C THR A 58 1.77 -0.18 -10.11
N ARG A 59 2.42 0.65 -9.30
CA ARG A 59 1.87 1.95 -8.86
C ARG A 59 1.90 3.01 -9.95
N THR A 60 2.92 3.02 -10.81
CA THR A 60 3.02 4.01 -11.86
C THR A 60 1.93 3.88 -12.91
N PRO A 61 1.65 2.69 -13.48
CA PRO A 61 0.50 2.50 -14.36
C PRO A 61 -0.83 2.93 -13.70
N LYS A 62 -1.04 2.61 -12.42
CA LYS A 62 -2.25 3.04 -11.70
C LYS A 62 -2.35 4.56 -11.56
N GLY A 63 -1.25 5.24 -11.25
CA GLY A 63 -1.22 6.69 -11.17
C GLY A 63 -1.53 7.36 -12.49
N ILE A 64 -0.98 6.82 -13.59
CA ILE A 64 -1.26 7.27 -14.96
C ILE A 64 -2.75 7.05 -15.30
N GLU A 65 -3.28 5.85 -15.02
CA GLU A 65 -4.70 5.51 -15.25
C GLU A 65 -5.64 6.53 -14.56
N LEU A 66 -5.36 6.87 -13.30
CA LEU A 66 -6.17 7.85 -12.56
C LEU A 66 -6.05 9.26 -13.16
N TRP A 67 -4.85 9.66 -13.59
CA TRP A 67 -4.62 10.96 -14.22
C TRP A 67 -5.35 11.06 -15.56
N GLU A 68 -5.27 10.04 -16.42
CA GLU A 68 -6.01 9.99 -17.70
C GLU A 68 -7.52 10.04 -17.50
N LYS A 69 -8.02 9.37 -16.44
CA LYS A 69 -9.44 9.42 -16.04
C LYS A 69 -9.84 10.72 -15.33
N LYS A 70 -8.94 11.71 -15.27
CA LYS A 70 -9.14 13.05 -14.72
C LYS A 70 -9.52 13.03 -13.24
N PHE A 71 -8.89 12.17 -12.45
CA PHE A 71 -9.07 12.18 -10.99
C PHE A 71 -8.39 13.40 -10.35
N ALA A 72 -7.25 13.83 -10.89
CA ALA A 72 -6.57 15.06 -10.51
C ALA A 72 -5.83 15.67 -11.72
N PRO A 73 -5.60 16.99 -11.74
CA PRO A 73 -4.81 17.64 -12.79
C PRO A 73 -3.30 17.40 -12.64
N LEU A 74 -2.82 17.17 -11.41
CA LEU A 74 -1.40 17.02 -11.10
C LEU A 74 -1.05 15.60 -10.67
N ILE A 75 0.15 15.15 -11.02
CA ILE A 75 0.67 13.83 -10.68
C ILE A 75 2.12 13.94 -10.19
N PHE A 76 2.34 13.40 -8.98
CA PHE A 76 3.60 13.49 -8.27
C PHE A 76 4.13 12.11 -7.94
N LEU A 77 5.45 12.03 -7.83
CA LEU A 77 6.17 10.91 -7.22
C LEU A 77 6.79 11.39 -5.92
N THR A 78 6.87 10.51 -4.92
CA THR A 78 7.64 10.78 -3.70
C THR A 78 9.13 10.53 -3.92
N ASP A 79 9.97 11.30 -3.23
CA ASP A 79 11.42 11.13 -3.25
C ASP A 79 11.83 10.03 -2.24
N GLU A 80 12.37 8.93 -2.74
CA GLU A 80 12.74 7.75 -1.95
C GLU A 80 14.21 7.80 -1.54
N LYS A 81 14.52 7.40 -0.31
CA LYS A 81 15.91 7.29 0.11
C LYS A 81 16.62 6.20 -0.68
N GLN A 82 17.68 6.60 -1.36
CA GLN A 82 18.50 5.69 -2.13
C GLN A 82 19.28 4.76 -1.20
N ARG A 83 19.15 3.45 -1.45
CA ARG A 83 19.91 2.39 -0.77
C ARG A 83 21.12 2.01 -1.62
N ASN A 84 22.16 1.45 -1.00
CA ASN A 84 23.36 0.97 -1.69
C ASN A 84 23.97 2.02 -2.64
N SER A 85 24.25 3.22 -2.13
CA SER A 85 24.65 4.41 -2.90
C SER A 85 25.78 4.18 -3.91
N GLY A 86 26.68 3.23 -3.67
CA GLY A 86 27.76 2.87 -4.60
C GLY A 86 27.30 2.37 -5.97
N TYR A 87 26.12 1.75 -6.07
CA TYR A 87 25.59 1.19 -7.33
C TYR A 87 24.38 1.94 -7.89
N GLN A 88 23.97 3.01 -7.21
CA GLN A 88 22.74 3.73 -7.51
C GLN A 88 22.68 4.31 -8.92
N HIS A 89 23.83 4.69 -9.48
CA HIS A 89 23.93 5.18 -10.87
C HIS A 89 23.48 4.15 -11.92
N LEU A 90 23.34 2.88 -11.54
CA LEU A 90 22.83 1.80 -12.40
C LEU A 90 21.30 1.66 -12.30
N GLU A 91 20.68 2.18 -11.25
CA GLU A 91 19.23 2.06 -11.06
C GLU A 91 18.46 3.17 -11.78
N VAL A 92 17.36 2.78 -12.42
CA VAL A 92 16.43 3.74 -13.02
C VAL A 92 15.58 4.38 -11.92
N SER A 93 15.64 5.71 -11.80
CA SER A 93 14.84 6.47 -10.84
C SER A 93 13.33 6.27 -11.04
N ASN A 94 12.54 6.50 -9.98
CA ASN A 94 11.07 6.39 -10.06
C ASN A 94 10.48 7.31 -11.16
N LEU A 95 11.04 8.52 -11.30
CA LEU A 95 10.65 9.47 -12.35
C LEU A 95 11.00 8.98 -13.76
N GLU A 96 12.22 8.47 -13.97
CA GLU A 96 12.61 7.97 -15.29
C GLU A 96 11.80 6.72 -15.66
N PHE A 97 11.54 5.84 -14.69
CA PHE A 97 10.65 4.70 -14.89
C PHE A 97 9.25 5.18 -15.30
N ALA A 98 8.70 6.18 -14.61
CA ALA A 98 7.38 6.73 -14.93
C ALA A 98 7.29 7.32 -16.33
N ARG A 99 8.34 8.05 -16.75
CA ARG A 99 8.45 8.57 -18.13
C ARG A 99 8.53 7.45 -19.16
N ARG A 100 9.20 6.34 -18.86
CA ARG A 100 9.25 5.16 -19.75
C ARG A 100 7.89 4.48 -19.86
N VAL A 101 7.16 4.31 -18.76
CA VAL A 101 5.80 3.75 -18.78
C VAL A 101 4.86 4.66 -19.58
N ALA A 102 4.88 5.97 -19.35
CA ALA A 102 4.06 6.92 -20.11
C ALA A 102 4.33 6.84 -21.62
N ARG A 103 5.60 6.82 -22.03
CA ARG A 103 6.00 6.64 -23.44
C ARG A 103 5.53 5.30 -24.01
N TYR A 104 5.69 4.21 -23.25
CA TYR A 104 5.21 2.88 -23.67
C TYR A 104 3.69 2.87 -23.91
N SER A 105 2.94 3.63 -23.12
CA SER A 105 1.49 3.79 -23.25
C SER A 105 1.06 4.85 -24.28
N ASN A 106 2.00 5.47 -25.01
CA ASN A 106 1.75 6.61 -25.92
C ASN A 106 1.03 7.79 -25.25
N ILE A 107 1.36 8.05 -23.98
CA ILE A 107 0.82 9.17 -23.22
C ILE A 107 1.90 10.23 -23.08
N ASP A 108 1.70 11.35 -23.76
CA ASP A 108 2.59 12.50 -23.71
C ASP A 108 2.11 13.56 -22.72
N ASN A 109 2.99 14.50 -22.38
CA ASN A 109 2.68 15.71 -21.60
C ASN A 109 2.14 15.48 -20.19
N ILE A 110 2.41 14.34 -19.57
CA ILE A 110 2.15 14.16 -18.14
C ILE A 110 3.03 15.15 -17.35
N PRO A 111 2.46 16.01 -16.50
CA PRO A 111 3.19 17.04 -15.74
C PRO A 111 3.88 16.41 -14.52
N TRP A 112 4.80 15.49 -14.76
CA TRP A 112 5.53 14.80 -13.70
C TRP A 112 6.28 15.77 -12.80
N ALA A 113 6.02 15.68 -11.49
CA ALA A 113 6.78 16.39 -10.48
C ALA A 113 7.15 15.47 -9.32
N ILE A 114 8.15 15.87 -8.53
CA ILE A 114 8.60 15.14 -7.35
C ILE A 114 8.22 15.95 -6.11
N ILE A 115 7.64 15.29 -5.12
CA ILE A 115 7.52 15.84 -3.76
C ILE A 115 8.89 15.64 -3.09
N PRO A 116 9.63 16.72 -2.79
CA PRO A 116 10.95 16.63 -2.22
C PRO A 116 10.87 16.09 -0.79
N SER A 117 11.84 15.27 -0.41
CA SER A 117 11.93 14.79 0.96
C SER A 117 12.63 15.80 1.88
N ILE A 118 12.11 15.98 3.09
CA ILE A 118 12.73 16.84 4.11
C ILE A 118 13.91 16.18 4.83
N SER A 119 14.11 14.87 4.65
CA SER A 119 15.14 14.07 5.33
C SER A 119 16.13 13.40 4.37
N GLY A 120 16.26 13.89 3.13
CA GLY A 120 17.15 13.32 2.12
C GLY A 120 16.65 12.01 1.52
N GLY A 121 15.33 11.82 1.52
CA GLY A 121 14.62 10.69 0.94
C GLY A 121 13.75 9.97 1.99
N ALA A 122 12.56 9.56 1.59
CA ALA A 122 11.64 8.81 2.43
C ALA A 122 12.15 7.37 2.62
N THR A 123 12.12 6.90 3.85
CA THR A 123 12.42 5.51 4.23
C THR A 123 11.19 4.73 4.69
N SER A 124 10.13 5.46 5.02
CA SER A 124 8.89 4.91 5.55
C SER A 124 7.67 5.59 4.91
N THR A 125 6.51 4.95 5.04
CA THR A 125 5.25 5.56 4.59
C THR A 125 4.85 6.76 5.46
N PHE A 126 5.38 6.87 6.68
CA PHE A 126 5.21 8.09 7.49
C PHE A 126 6.02 9.25 6.92
N ASP A 127 7.27 9.01 6.48
CA ASP A 127 8.11 10.04 5.88
C ASP A 127 7.44 10.61 4.62
N GLU A 128 6.95 9.72 3.74
CA GLU A 128 6.21 10.13 2.54
C GLU A 128 4.96 10.95 2.87
N ALA A 129 4.26 10.63 3.97
CA ALA A 129 3.09 11.37 4.42
C ALA A 129 3.48 12.75 4.99
N GLU A 130 4.58 12.86 5.73
CA GLU A 130 5.07 14.13 6.28
C GLU A 130 5.53 15.08 5.17
N ASP A 131 6.34 14.57 4.23
CA ASP A 131 6.79 15.28 3.04
C ASP A 131 5.59 15.78 2.22
N SER A 132 4.61 14.90 2.00
CA SER A 132 3.38 15.23 1.26
C SER A 132 2.54 16.28 1.98
N LEU A 133 2.43 16.24 3.32
CA LEU A 133 1.66 17.23 4.07
C LEU A 133 2.26 18.62 3.97
N ILE A 134 3.60 18.73 4.11
CA ILE A 134 4.31 20.00 3.99
C ILE A 134 4.11 20.57 2.59
N PHE A 135 4.28 19.73 1.56
CA PHE A 135 4.11 20.15 0.18
C PHE A 135 2.64 20.54 -0.12
N ALA A 136 1.67 19.73 0.29
CA ALA A 136 0.24 20.00 0.09
C ALA A 136 -0.21 21.31 0.74
N ARG A 137 0.30 21.65 1.93
CA ARG A 137 0.02 22.93 2.58
C ARG A 137 0.57 24.12 1.80
N LYS A 138 1.79 23.99 1.27
CA LYS A 138 2.42 25.03 0.44
C LYS A 138 1.66 25.26 -0.87
N GLN A 139 1.06 24.21 -1.43
CA GLN A 139 0.23 24.27 -2.63
C GLN A 139 -1.26 24.54 -2.33
N GLU A 140 -1.63 24.71 -1.06
CA GLU A 140 -3.00 24.94 -0.59
C GLU A 140 -4.03 23.86 -0.97
N TRP A 141 -3.58 22.63 -1.24
CA TRP A 141 -4.44 21.51 -1.61
C TRP A 141 -5.46 21.17 -0.51
N LYS A 142 -6.61 20.67 -0.92
CA LYS A 142 -7.73 20.23 -0.08
C LYS A 142 -8.06 18.75 -0.25
N HIS A 143 -7.64 18.14 -1.35
CA HIS A 143 -7.94 16.74 -1.65
C HIS A 143 -6.78 16.09 -2.40
N ILE A 144 -6.25 14.99 -1.86
CA ILE A 144 -5.19 14.21 -2.50
C ILE A 144 -5.57 12.74 -2.62
N ILE A 145 -5.06 12.10 -3.66
CA ILE A 145 -5.12 10.65 -3.85
C ILE A 145 -3.71 10.10 -3.77
N ILE A 146 -3.45 9.20 -2.82
CA ILE A 146 -2.19 8.45 -2.77
C ILE A 146 -2.33 7.17 -3.60
N VAL A 147 -1.30 6.79 -4.34
CA VAL A 147 -1.28 5.56 -5.14
C VAL A 147 -0.26 4.59 -4.58
N THR A 148 -0.74 3.38 -4.26
CA THR A 148 0.06 2.31 -3.67
C THR A 148 -0.52 0.95 -4.04
N ASP A 149 0.16 -0.14 -3.70
CA ASP A 149 -0.32 -1.50 -3.98
C ASP A 149 -1.57 -1.86 -3.16
N HIS A 150 -2.46 -2.70 -3.72
CA HIS A 150 -3.69 -3.17 -3.04
C HIS A 150 -3.42 -3.70 -1.64
N PHE A 151 -2.41 -4.57 -1.47
CA PHE A 151 -2.06 -5.12 -0.16
C PHE A 151 -1.56 -4.07 0.83
N HIS A 152 -0.95 -2.98 0.37
CA HIS A 152 -0.39 -1.94 1.23
C HIS A 152 -1.38 -0.79 1.53
N SER A 153 -2.45 -0.69 0.75
CA SER A 153 -3.39 0.45 0.75
C SER A 153 -3.93 0.87 2.11
N ARG A 154 -4.40 -0.04 2.99
CA ARG A 154 -4.88 0.38 4.32
C ARG A 154 -3.78 0.97 5.18
N ARG A 155 -2.58 0.38 5.20
CA ARG A 155 -1.48 0.89 6.03
C ARG A 155 -1.03 2.27 5.54
N ALA A 156 -0.92 2.45 4.23
CA ALA A 156 -0.60 3.75 3.64
C ALA A 156 -1.67 4.80 3.97
N LEU A 157 -2.95 4.48 3.73
CA LEU A 157 -4.05 5.39 4.03
C LEU A 157 -4.11 5.75 5.53
N HIS A 158 -3.83 4.79 6.41
CA HIS A 158 -3.75 5.04 7.85
C HIS A 158 -2.62 6.02 8.20
N ALA A 159 -1.41 5.80 7.66
CA ALA A 159 -0.27 6.69 7.87
C ALA A 159 -0.60 8.13 7.47
N PHE A 160 -1.09 8.30 6.23
CA PHE A 160 -1.45 9.60 5.70
C PHE A 160 -2.58 10.25 6.50
N LYS A 161 -3.68 9.55 6.79
CA LYS A 161 -4.78 10.13 7.60
C LYS A 161 -4.31 10.55 8.99
N LYS A 162 -3.35 9.85 9.58
CA LYS A 162 -2.78 10.18 10.89
C LYS A 162 -1.92 11.44 10.83
N VAL A 163 -1.05 11.56 9.84
CA VAL A 163 -0.18 12.73 9.62
C VAL A 163 -1.00 13.96 9.21
N PHE A 164 -1.95 13.79 8.29
CA PHE A 164 -2.85 14.83 7.79
C PHE A 164 -3.96 15.19 8.79
N ARG A 165 -4.00 14.56 9.97
CA ARG A 165 -5.03 14.84 10.96
C ARG A 165 -5.01 16.34 11.33
N LYS A 166 -6.18 16.97 11.26
CA LYS A 166 -6.39 18.43 11.47
C LYS A 166 -5.81 19.35 10.39
N SER A 167 -5.35 18.84 9.25
CA SER A 167 -4.96 19.70 8.12
C SER A 167 -6.17 20.24 7.34
N GLY A 168 -7.33 19.59 7.45
CA GLY A 168 -8.49 19.87 6.60
C GLY A 168 -8.38 19.29 5.19
N ILE A 169 -7.30 18.58 4.88
CA ILE A 169 -7.05 17.97 3.57
C ILE A 169 -7.59 16.54 3.58
N LYS A 170 -8.47 16.23 2.63
CA LYS A 170 -9.01 14.90 2.38
C LYS A 170 -7.93 14.02 1.75
N VAL A 171 -7.77 12.80 2.28
CA VAL A 171 -6.84 11.79 1.72
C VAL A 171 -7.60 10.53 1.37
N GLU A 172 -7.44 10.09 0.14
CA GLU A 172 -7.96 8.84 -0.41
C GLU A 172 -6.83 8.03 -1.05
N VAL A 173 -7.08 6.75 -1.31
CA VAL A 173 -6.12 5.86 -1.94
C VAL A 173 -6.68 5.32 -3.25
N GLY A 174 -5.86 5.39 -4.29
CA GLY A 174 -6.04 4.67 -5.54
C GLY A 174 -5.15 3.44 -5.53
N ALA A 175 -5.74 2.27 -5.38
CA ALA A 175 -4.97 1.06 -5.16
C ALA A 175 -4.58 0.39 -6.49
N ALA A 176 -3.30 0.00 -6.61
CA ALA A 176 -2.76 -0.70 -7.76
C ALA A 176 -2.88 -2.21 -7.59
N ASN A 177 -3.53 -2.87 -8.57
CA ASN A 177 -3.51 -4.32 -8.68
C ASN A 177 -2.15 -4.81 -9.17
N ASN A 178 -1.85 -6.08 -8.92
CA ASN A 178 -0.73 -6.78 -9.51
C ASN A 178 -1.24 -8.06 -10.19
N ASP A 179 -0.44 -8.63 -11.08
CA ASP A 179 -0.76 -9.80 -11.90
C ASP A 179 -0.38 -11.13 -11.25
N ILE A 180 0.22 -11.10 -10.05
CA ILE A 180 0.73 -12.30 -9.36
C ILE A 180 -0.29 -12.84 -8.36
N PHE A 181 -1.02 -11.96 -7.68
CA PHE A 181 -2.06 -12.35 -6.74
C PHE A 181 -3.09 -11.24 -6.48
N ASP A 182 -4.25 -11.68 -6.00
CA ASP A 182 -5.33 -10.84 -5.49
C ASP A 182 -5.87 -11.40 -4.15
N ALA A 183 -6.99 -10.86 -3.68
CA ALA A 183 -7.60 -11.27 -2.41
C ALA A 183 -7.99 -12.76 -2.39
N THR A 184 -8.33 -13.33 -3.55
CA THR A 184 -8.88 -14.68 -3.70
C THR A 184 -7.84 -15.78 -3.83
N ASN A 185 -6.56 -15.43 -4.00
CA ASN A 185 -5.49 -16.42 -4.23
C ASN A 185 -4.13 -16.06 -3.60
N TRP A 186 -4.01 -15.02 -2.78
CA TRP A 186 -2.72 -14.59 -2.21
C TRP A 186 -1.94 -15.71 -1.48
N TRP A 187 -2.63 -16.70 -0.91
CA TRP A 187 -2.02 -17.82 -0.20
C TRP A 187 -1.42 -18.90 -1.12
N THR A 188 -1.54 -18.75 -2.44
CA THR A 188 -0.99 -19.69 -3.43
C THR A 188 0.24 -19.13 -4.15
N SER A 189 0.76 -17.97 -3.74
CA SER A 189 1.98 -17.39 -4.30
C SER A 189 2.91 -16.86 -3.21
N ASP A 190 4.22 -17.03 -3.38
CA ASP A 190 5.21 -16.53 -2.42
C ASP A 190 5.12 -15.01 -2.23
N ARG A 191 4.83 -14.28 -3.31
CA ARG A 191 4.64 -12.82 -3.27
C ARG A 191 3.37 -12.44 -2.52
N GLY A 192 2.27 -13.16 -2.71
CA GLY A 192 1.02 -12.92 -1.97
C GLY A 192 1.18 -13.22 -0.49
N ILE A 193 1.77 -14.37 -0.16
CA ILE A 193 2.07 -14.79 1.21
C ILE A 193 2.93 -13.75 1.91
N SER A 194 4.09 -13.39 1.34
CA SER A 194 4.99 -12.40 1.94
C SER A 194 4.34 -11.03 2.10
N SER A 195 3.57 -10.57 1.10
CA SER A 195 2.91 -9.26 1.15
C SER A 195 1.86 -9.18 2.26
N ILE A 196 0.94 -10.14 2.33
CA ILE A 196 -0.16 -10.13 3.30
C ILE A 196 0.36 -10.41 4.73
N ILE A 197 1.29 -11.34 4.90
CA ILE A 197 1.90 -11.61 6.21
C ILE A 197 2.67 -10.38 6.71
N LEU A 198 3.42 -9.71 5.85
CA LEU A 198 4.16 -8.51 6.26
C LEU A 198 3.21 -7.39 6.69
N GLU A 199 2.08 -7.20 6.00
CA GLU A 199 1.06 -6.21 6.40
C GLU A 199 0.37 -6.59 7.71
N THR A 200 0.23 -7.88 8.01
CA THR A 200 -0.22 -8.36 9.33
C THR A 200 0.65 -7.83 10.46
N ILE A 201 1.97 -7.78 10.23
CA ILE A 201 2.96 -7.34 11.22
C ILE A 201 3.09 -5.81 11.22
N LYS A 202 3.19 -5.19 10.04
CA LYS A 202 3.45 -3.75 9.90
C LYS A 202 2.23 -2.89 10.20
N TYR A 203 1.02 -3.32 9.84
CA TYR A 203 -0.16 -2.50 10.01
C TYR A 203 -0.44 -2.11 11.48
N PRO A 204 -0.39 -3.03 12.47
CA PRO A 204 -0.55 -2.67 13.88
C PRO A 204 0.42 -1.58 14.36
N ILE A 205 1.67 -1.61 13.88
CA ILE A 205 2.67 -0.58 14.22
C ILE A 205 2.18 0.81 13.78
N TYR A 206 1.62 0.90 12.57
CA TYR A 206 1.07 2.14 12.06
C TYR A 206 -0.19 2.58 12.82
N VAL A 207 -0.93 1.65 13.44
CA VAL A 207 -2.07 1.97 14.31
C VAL A 207 -1.62 2.57 15.64
N PHE A 208 -0.62 1.99 16.30
CA PHE A 208 -0.22 2.41 17.66
C PHE A 208 0.79 3.56 17.69
N TRP A 209 1.66 3.70 16.68
CA TRP A 209 2.67 4.76 16.66
C TRP A 209 2.19 6.03 15.95
N LYS A 210 2.71 7.18 16.37
CA LYS A 210 2.39 8.49 15.78
C LYS A 210 3.23 8.83 14.54
N THR A 211 4.44 8.31 14.51
CA THR A 211 5.48 8.45 13.48
C THR A 211 6.16 7.10 13.32
N GLU A 212 7.07 6.95 12.36
CA GLU A 212 7.85 5.72 12.23
C GLU A 212 8.57 5.41 13.57
N PRO A 213 8.45 4.19 14.12
CA PRO A 213 9.10 3.85 15.38
C PRO A 213 10.61 3.77 15.21
N LYS A 214 11.38 4.39 16.12
CA LYS A 214 12.86 4.32 16.12
C LYS A 214 13.44 2.91 16.27
N ILE A 215 12.65 1.93 16.71
CA ILE A 215 13.07 0.53 16.82
C ILE A 215 13.09 -0.19 15.47
N ILE A 216 12.37 0.34 14.47
CA ILE A 216 12.33 -0.21 13.12
C ILE A 216 13.34 0.56 12.29
N ARG A 217 14.36 -0.15 11.80
CA ARG A 217 15.27 0.40 10.79
C ARG A 217 14.72 0.05 9.42
N ASN A 218 14.63 1.06 8.56
CA ASN A 218 14.15 0.94 7.17
C ASN A 218 15.30 1.11 6.17
N ASP A 219 16.53 0.79 6.58
CA ASP A 219 17.72 0.75 5.72
C ASP A 219 17.89 -0.61 5.02
#